data_AF-A0A9P9RXU9-F1
#
_entry.id   AF-A0A9P9RXU9-F1
#
_cell.length_a   1.000
_cell.length_b   1.000
_cell.length_c   1.000
_cell.angle_alpha   90.00
_cell.angle_beta   90.00
_cell.angle_gamma   90.00
#
_symmetry.space_group_name_H-M   'P 1'
#
loop_
_entity.id
_entity.type
_entity.pdbx_description
1 polymer ?
#
loop_
_entity_poly.entity_id
_entity_poly.type
_entity_poly.pdbx_seq_one_letter_code
_entity_poly.pdbx_strand_id
1 'polypeptide(L)'
;MDTRLRLEQDVLRRFYLAIDCISCHKRLWMPEMQVVVECPGAIKRNLDTRRESRQPCQCPEALRLSNLKETDTMFSTRADELMSFDFSENRSEENFKNRRPDRILGFQETNSLGRRLAQYDLMAGQLGDDPALKTLWETVESTVLSHRENALLFPFLVIEAKSRNGGSFDACNVQTAQPILKMLKIQEDLQAKSQMTLEYGGPLLWYIAYRGEDWRLSACYISEKSGEHLCEVVNLWSGQLNDGDSALELLLIVD
;
A
#
# COMPACT_ATOMS: atom_id res chain seq x y z
N MET A 1 26.32 -4.47 1.96
CA MET A 1 25.29 -3.50 1.50
C MET A 1 24.45 -4.11 0.38
N ASP A 2 25.05 -4.86 -0.55
CA ASP A 2 24.39 -5.50 -1.70
C ASP A 2 23.31 -6.55 -1.33
N THR A 3 23.59 -7.47 -0.38
CA THR A 3 22.63 -8.53 0.01
C THR A 3 21.30 -8.00 0.56
N ARG A 4 21.33 -6.87 1.28
CA ARG A 4 20.15 -6.21 1.85
C ARG A 4 19.19 -5.74 0.76
N LEU A 5 19.75 -5.03 -0.24
CA LEU A 5 18.98 -4.49 -1.35
C LEU A 5 18.40 -5.60 -2.23
N ARG A 6 19.15 -6.70 -2.40
CA ARG A 6 18.68 -7.87 -3.14
C ARG A 6 17.50 -8.56 -2.46
N LEU A 7 17.58 -8.83 -1.14
CA LEU A 7 16.47 -9.46 -0.40
C LEU A 7 15.20 -8.62 -0.45
N GLU A 8 15.34 -7.31 -0.24
CA GLU A 8 14.22 -6.38 -0.38
C GLU A 8 13.63 -6.42 -1.79
N GLN A 9 14.46 -6.41 -2.83
CA GLN A 9 14.00 -6.51 -4.21
C GLN A 9 13.27 -7.83 -4.49
N ASP A 10 13.72 -8.95 -3.93
CA ASP A 10 13.09 -10.25 -4.12
C ASP A 10 11.70 -10.30 -3.46
N VAL A 11 11.55 -9.74 -2.26
CA VAL A 11 10.25 -9.60 -1.59
C VAL A 11 9.34 -8.65 -2.38
N LEU A 12 9.85 -7.48 -2.76
CA LEU A 12 9.08 -6.47 -3.49
C LEU A 12 8.68 -6.91 -4.89
N ARG A 13 9.45 -7.81 -5.51
CA ARG A 13 9.16 -8.35 -6.84
C ARG A 13 7.74 -8.93 -6.91
N ARG A 14 7.24 -9.53 -5.82
CA ARG A 14 5.88 -10.07 -5.75
C ARG A 14 4.80 -9.05 -6.07
N PHE A 15 4.99 -7.78 -5.68
CA PHE A 15 4.06 -6.70 -6.01
C PHE A 15 4.05 -6.32 -7.50
N TYR A 16 5.07 -6.67 -8.27
CA TYR A 16 5.15 -6.30 -9.69
C TYR A 16 4.88 -7.49 -10.63
N LEU A 17 4.67 -8.70 -10.12
CA LEU A 17 4.38 -9.84 -10.97
C LEU A 17 2.91 -9.80 -11.39
N ALA A 18 2.66 -9.98 -12.69
CA ALA A 18 1.30 -10.15 -13.20
C ALA A 18 0.64 -11.36 -12.52
N ILE A 19 -0.49 -11.14 -11.83
CA ILE A 19 -1.24 -12.21 -11.16
C ILE A 19 -2.19 -12.91 -12.15
N ASP A 20 -2.60 -12.20 -13.21
CA ASP A 20 -3.49 -12.71 -14.25
C ASP A 20 -2.75 -12.93 -15.57
N CYS A 21 -3.12 -14.00 -16.27
CA CYS A 21 -2.59 -14.31 -17.58
C CYS A 21 -3.14 -13.31 -18.62
N ILE A 22 -2.27 -12.63 -19.37
CA ILE A 22 -2.70 -11.66 -20.40
C ILE A 22 -3.57 -12.31 -21.49
N SER A 23 -3.33 -13.59 -21.81
CA SER A 23 -4.05 -14.26 -22.91
C SER A 23 -5.44 -14.76 -22.52
N CYS A 24 -5.63 -15.25 -21.29
CA CYS A 24 -6.91 -15.86 -20.88
C CYS A 24 -7.53 -15.21 -19.64
N HIS A 25 -6.87 -14.21 -19.05
CA HIS A 25 -7.28 -13.46 -17.86
C HIS A 25 -7.58 -14.32 -16.62
N LYS A 26 -7.11 -15.57 -16.62
CA LYS A 26 -7.15 -16.48 -15.49
C LYS A 26 -5.89 -16.34 -14.64
N ARG A 27 -5.97 -16.75 -13.37
CA ARG A 27 -4.89 -16.60 -12.39
C ARG A 27 -3.65 -17.41 -12.78
N LEU A 28 -2.48 -16.77 -12.84
CA LEU A 28 -1.20 -17.45 -13.13
C LEU A 28 -0.77 -18.36 -11.97
N TRP A 29 -1.05 -17.94 -10.74
CA TRP A 29 -0.95 -18.77 -9.54
C TRP A 29 -2.14 -18.51 -8.61
N MET A 30 -2.40 -19.46 -7.73
CA MET A 30 -3.40 -19.34 -6.67
C MET A 30 -2.67 -19.30 -5.33
N PRO A 31 -3.07 -18.40 -4.41
CA PRO A 31 -2.46 -18.36 -3.09
C PRO A 31 -2.76 -19.66 -2.35
N GLU A 32 -1.74 -20.23 -1.70
CA GLU A 32 -1.86 -21.48 -0.93
C GLU A 32 -2.80 -21.29 0.27
N MET A 33 -2.69 -20.13 0.91
CA MET A 33 -3.56 -19.71 2.01
C MET A 33 -4.47 -18.57 1.55
N GLN A 34 -5.76 -18.67 1.89
CA GLN A 34 -6.75 -17.68 1.47
C GLN A 34 -7.34 -16.97 2.68
N VAL A 35 -7.38 -15.63 2.65
CA VAL A 35 -7.90 -14.79 3.74
C VAL A 35 -9.34 -15.13 4.11
N VAL A 36 -9.61 -15.43 5.38
CA VAL A 36 -10.98 -15.66 5.85
C VAL A 36 -11.57 -14.34 6.32
N VAL A 37 -12.68 -13.90 5.70
CA VAL A 37 -13.45 -12.75 6.20
C VAL A 37 -14.45 -13.26 7.23
N GLU A 38 -14.19 -12.92 8.49
CA GLU A 38 -14.98 -13.37 9.63
C GLU A 38 -16.33 -12.63 9.73
N CYS A 39 -16.39 -11.37 9.31
CA CYS A 39 -17.61 -10.56 9.36
C CYS A 39 -18.52 -10.83 8.14
N PRO A 40 -19.84 -11.03 8.33
CA PRO A 40 -20.78 -11.07 7.21
C PRO A 40 -20.90 -9.68 6.54
N GLY A 41 -21.18 -9.65 5.23
CA GLY A 41 -21.36 -8.38 4.51
C GLY A 41 -21.19 -8.47 3.00
N ALA A 42 -21.36 -7.34 2.31
CA ALA A 42 -20.98 -7.11 0.93
C ALA A 42 -19.50 -7.46 0.64
N ILE A 43 -18.57 -7.14 1.57
CA ILE A 43 -17.14 -7.48 1.38
C ILE A 43 -16.97 -9.01 1.29
N LYS A 44 -17.53 -9.75 2.25
CA LYS A 44 -17.50 -11.21 2.26
C LYS A 44 -18.14 -11.80 1.00
N ARG A 45 -19.35 -11.35 0.65
CA ARG A 45 -20.07 -11.81 -0.55
C ARG A 45 -19.29 -11.56 -1.84
N ASN A 46 -18.66 -10.38 -1.97
CA ASN A 46 -17.82 -10.05 -3.12
C ASN A 46 -16.62 -10.99 -3.21
N LEU A 47 -15.94 -11.25 -2.09
CA LEU A 47 -14.80 -12.15 -2.02
C LEU A 47 -15.20 -13.58 -2.40
N ASP A 48 -16.30 -14.11 -1.85
CA ASP A 48 -16.79 -15.46 -2.13
C ASP A 48 -17.16 -15.62 -3.61
N THR A 49 -17.88 -14.64 -4.19
CA THR A 49 -18.21 -14.63 -5.64
C THR A 49 -16.94 -14.62 -6.51
N ARG A 50 -15.93 -13.83 -6.12
CA ARG A 50 -14.65 -13.79 -6.84
C ARG A 50 -13.87 -15.10 -6.70
N ARG A 51 -14.02 -15.83 -5.59
CA ARG A 51 -13.36 -17.13 -5.38
C ARG A 51 -13.96 -18.22 -6.24
N GLU A 52 -15.28 -18.29 -6.30
CA GLU A 52 -15.99 -19.27 -7.13
C GLU A 52 -15.61 -19.14 -8.61
N SER A 53 -15.37 -17.92 -9.08
CA SER A 53 -14.98 -17.62 -10.46
C SER A 53 -13.45 -17.67 -10.72
N ARG A 54 -12.60 -17.73 -9.68
CA ARG A 54 -11.15 -17.83 -9.86
C ARG A 54 -10.79 -19.21 -10.40
N GLN A 55 -10.23 -19.21 -11.61
CA GLN A 55 -9.73 -20.41 -12.26
C GLN A 55 -8.24 -20.27 -12.50
N PRO A 56 -7.45 -21.34 -12.30
CA PRO A 56 -6.04 -21.33 -12.68
C PRO A 56 -5.89 -21.26 -14.20
N CYS A 57 -4.86 -20.55 -14.64
CA CYS A 57 -4.48 -20.46 -16.04
C CYS A 57 -4.00 -21.83 -16.55
N GLN A 58 -4.55 -22.24 -17.70
CA GLN A 58 -4.20 -23.50 -18.38
C GLN A 58 -3.43 -23.24 -19.70
N CYS A 59 -2.90 -22.03 -19.89
CA CYS A 59 -2.10 -21.72 -21.07
C CYS A 59 -0.77 -22.51 -21.06
N PRO A 60 -0.21 -22.82 -22.25
CA PRO A 60 1.12 -23.42 -22.37
C PRO A 60 2.17 -22.71 -21.52
N GLU A 61 3.11 -23.47 -20.98
CA GLU A 61 4.13 -22.96 -20.05
C GLU A 61 4.95 -21.80 -20.63
N ALA A 62 5.32 -21.88 -21.91
CA ALA A 62 6.03 -20.80 -22.59
C ALA A 62 5.28 -19.46 -22.53
N LEU A 63 3.94 -19.48 -22.67
CA LEU A 63 3.09 -18.30 -22.56
C LEU A 63 2.91 -17.83 -21.11
N ARG A 64 2.86 -18.76 -20.15
CA ARG A 64 2.83 -18.39 -18.72
C ARG A 64 4.14 -17.71 -18.29
N LEU A 65 5.28 -18.23 -18.74
CA LEU A 65 6.60 -17.66 -18.46
C LEU A 65 6.83 -16.30 -19.14
N SER A 66 6.27 -16.07 -20.32
CA SER A 66 6.31 -14.75 -20.94
C SER A 66 5.44 -13.76 -20.17
N ASN A 67 4.26 -14.17 -19.72
CA ASN A 67 3.35 -13.32 -18.95
C ASN A 67 3.93 -12.93 -17.57
N LEU A 68 4.71 -13.82 -16.94
CA LEU A 68 5.43 -13.50 -15.68
C LEU A 68 6.54 -12.45 -15.86
N LYS A 69 6.96 -12.17 -17.09
CA LYS A 69 7.90 -11.08 -17.40
C LYS A 69 7.19 -9.75 -17.62
N GLU A 70 5.88 -9.76 -17.80
CA GLU A 70 5.09 -8.54 -17.83
C GLU A 70 4.89 -8.04 -16.41
N THR A 71 5.23 -6.77 -16.20
CA THR A 71 5.09 -6.10 -14.92
C THR A 71 3.64 -5.68 -14.73
N ASP A 72 3.02 -6.07 -13.61
CA ASP A 72 1.77 -5.46 -13.18
C ASP A 72 2.05 -3.98 -12.92
N THR A 73 1.33 -3.11 -13.63
CA THR A 73 1.49 -1.65 -13.55
C THR A 73 0.59 -1.04 -12.50
N MET A 74 -0.08 -1.84 -11.66
CA MET A 74 -1.00 -1.33 -10.65
C MET A 74 -0.26 -0.70 -9.46
N PHE A 75 0.89 -1.26 -9.08
CA PHE A 75 1.68 -0.82 -7.93
C PHE A 75 2.98 -0.15 -8.36
N SER A 76 3.39 0.87 -7.63
CA SER A 76 4.68 1.54 -7.82
C SER A 76 5.31 1.87 -6.47
N THR A 77 6.59 2.25 -6.49
CA THR A 77 7.35 2.51 -5.26
C THR A 77 8.23 3.73 -5.37
N ARG A 78 8.45 4.39 -4.24
CA ARG A 78 9.31 5.57 -4.11
C ARG A 78 10.28 5.32 -2.98
N ALA A 79 11.55 5.64 -3.17
CA ALA A 79 12.61 5.36 -2.22
C ALA A 79 13.32 6.65 -1.84
N ASP A 80 13.53 6.87 -0.54
CA ASP A 80 14.15 8.09 -0.01
C ASP A 80 13.49 9.39 -0.54
N GLU A 81 12.17 9.36 -0.72
CA GLU A 81 11.43 10.53 -1.20
C GLU A 81 10.88 11.37 -0.05
N LEU A 82 10.92 12.69 -0.26
CA LEU A 82 10.47 13.64 0.73
C LEU A 82 8.95 13.67 0.81
N MET A 83 8.43 13.52 2.02
CA MET A 83 7.02 13.68 2.29
C MET A 83 6.61 15.14 2.43
N SER A 84 5.45 15.47 1.88
CA SER A 84 4.74 16.71 2.14
C SER A 84 3.94 16.58 3.44
N PHE A 85 4.19 17.48 4.38
CA PHE A 85 3.44 17.57 5.63
C PHE A 85 2.75 18.93 5.71
N ASP A 86 1.53 19.01 5.21
CA ASP A 86 0.66 20.17 5.41
C ASP A 86 -0.20 19.94 6.66
N PHE A 87 0.40 19.96 7.85
CA PHE A 87 -0.36 19.96 9.10
C PHE A 87 -0.69 21.41 9.46
N SER A 88 -1.85 21.91 9.03
CA SER A 88 -2.31 23.28 9.31
C SER A 88 -2.86 23.49 10.73
N GLU A 89 -2.46 22.68 11.72
CA GLU A 89 -2.96 22.80 13.09
C GLU A 89 -1.81 22.92 14.10
N ASN A 90 -1.48 24.18 14.42
CA ASN A 90 -0.97 24.64 15.72
C ASN A 90 0.10 23.76 16.42
N ARG A 91 1.06 23.22 15.67
CA ARG A 91 2.30 22.69 16.25
C ARG A 91 3.46 23.43 15.59
N SER A 92 4.27 24.07 16.42
CA SER A 92 5.40 24.90 16.03
C SER A 92 6.19 24.30 14.86
N GLU A 93 6.39 25.13 13.83
CA GLU A 93 7.05 24.81 12.56
C GLU A 93 8.47 24.22 12.70
N GLU A 94 9.05 24.24 13.90
CA GLU A 94 10.43 23.81 14.17
C GLU A 94 10.64 22.29 14.24
N ASN A 95 9.59 21.45 14.26
CA ASN A 95 9.75 20.01 14.53
C ASN A 95 9.38 19.04 13.40
N PHE A 96 8.84 19.52 12.27
CA PHE A 96 8.62 18.65 11.11
C PHE A 96 9.92 18.53 10.31
N LYS A 97 10.89 17.80 10.86
CA LYS A 97 12.03 17.33 10.06
C LYS A 97 11.45 16.57 8.88
N ASN A 98 11.62 17.13 7.68
CA ASN A 98 11.53 16.46 6.38
C ASN A 98 11.81 14.95 6.53
N ARG A 99 10.76 14.13 6.47
CA ARG A 99 10.87 12.67 6.62
C ARG A 99 10.95 12.03 5.24
N ARG A 100 11.87 11.07 5.13
CA ARG A 100 12.15 10.31 3.92
C ARG A 100 12.20 8.85 4.31
N PRO A 101 11.07 8.12 4.28
CA PRO A 101 11.12 6.69 4.50
C PRO A 101 12.01 6.03 3.45
N ASP A 102 12.66 4.93 3.84
CA ASP A 102 13.55 4.20 2.93
C ASP A 102 12.78 3.74 1.68
N ARG A 103 11.53 3.29 1.85
CA ARG A 103 10.62 3.03 0.74
C ARG A 103 9.15 3.17 1.10
N ILE A 104 8.35 3.55 0.10
CA ILE A 104 6.90 3.60 0.15
C ILE A 104 6.35 2.85 -1.07
N LEU A 105 5.25 2.14 -0.87
CA LEU A 105 4.49 1.43 -1.88
C LEU A 105 3.05 1.94 -1.91
N GLY A 106 2.55 2.16 -3.12
CA GLY A 106 1.21 2.65 -3.38
C GLY A 106 0.75 2.27 -4.77
N PHE A 107 -0.45 2.70 -5.12
CA PHE A 107 -0.98 2.53 -6.46
C PHE A 107 -0.33 3.53 -7.43
N GLN A 108 -0.13 3.08 -8.67
CA GLN A 108 0.22 3.96 -9.77
C GLN A 108 -1.04 4.48 -10.44
N GLU A 109 -1.00 5.72 -10.92
CA GLU A 109 -2.04 6.21 -11.81
C GLU A 109 -2.01 5.42 -13.14
N THR A 110 -3.14 4.81 -13.48
CA THR A 110 -3.31 4.09 -14.75
C THR A 110 -4.20 4.89 -15.69
N ASN A 111 -4.01 4.76 -17.00
CA ASN A 111 -4.88 5.37 -18.01
C ASN A 111 -6.36 5.03 -17.79
N SER A 112 -6.64 3.81 -17.33
CA SER A 112 -7.99 3.37 -16.98
C SER A 112 -8.58 4.12 -15.79
N LEU A 113 -7.79 4.38 -14.75
CA LEU A 113 -8.23 5.12 -13.58
C LEU A 113 -8.48 6.58 -13.93
N GLY A 114 -7.53 7.24 -14.61
CA GLY A 114 -7.66 8.62 -15.06
C GLY A 114 -8.89 8.83 -15.94
N ARG A 115 -9.14 7.92 -16.90
CA ARG A 115 -10.35 7.98 -17.75
C ARG A 115 -11.65 7.84 -16.96
N ARG A 116 -11.69 6.95 -15.95
CA ARG A 116 -12.90 6.79 -15.12
C ARG A 116 -13.17 8.04 -14.29
N LEU A 117 -12.14 8.63 -13.70
CA LEU A 117 -12.30 9.84 -12.89
C LEU A 117 -12.75 11.03 -13.74
N ALA A 118 -12.14 11.24 -14.91
CA ALA A 118 -12.58 12.27 -15.85
C ALA A 118 -14.04 12.09 -16.29
N GLN A 119 -14.49 10.84 -16.47
CA GLN A 119 -15.89 10.55 -16.77
C GLN A 119 -16.83 10.94 -15.61
N TYR A 120 -16.42 10.72 -14.36
CA TYR A 120 -17.19 11.17 -13.19
C TYR A 120 -17.22 12.70 -13.07
N ASP A 121 -16.09 13.38 -13.26
CA ASP A 121 -16.03 14.85 -13.25
C ASP A 121 -16.98 15.44 -14.33
N LEU A 122 -17.01 14.85 -15.52
CA LEU A 122 -17.96 15.20 -16.60
C LEU A 122 -19.43 14.98 -16.18
N MET A 123 -19.75 13.82 -15.62
CA MET A 123 -21.11 13.48 -15.19
C MET A 123 -21.60 14.35 -14.03
N ALA A 124 -20.70 14.77 -13.14
CA ALA A 124 -21.00 15.64 -12.02
C ALA A 124 -21.21 17.12 -12.44
N GLY A 125 -21.07 17.43 -13.74
CA GLY A 125 -21.13 18.81 -14.23
C GLY A 125 -19.92 19.65 -13.81
N GLN A 126 -18.84 19.01 -13.33
CA GLN A 126 -17.63 19.66 -12.80
C GLN A 126 -16.65 20.09 -13.89
N LEU A 127 -16.97 19.81 -15.16
CA LEU A 127 -16.19 20.23 -16.33
C LEU A 127 -16.89 21.35 -17.13
N GLY A 128 -17.62 22.23 -16.45
CA GLY A 128 -17.97 23.55 -17.01
C GLY A 128 -16.81 24.53 -16.80
N ASP A 129 -16.69 25.55 -17.64
CA ASP A 129 -15.71 26.66 -17.56
C ASP A 129 -15.78 27.50 -16.26
N ASP A 130 -16.42 27.00 -15.19
CA ASP A 130 -16.48 27.65 -13.89
C ASP A 130 -15.22 27.30 -13.07
N PRO A 131 -14.29 28.25 -12.85
CA PRO A 131 -13.06 28.01 -12.09
C PRO A 131 -13.30 27.68 -10.60
N ALA A 132 -14.55 27.72 -10.12
CA ALA A 132 -14.90 27.30 -8.76
C ALA A 132 -15.15 25.79 -8.61
N LEU A 133 -15.32 25.04 -9.71
CA LEU A 133 -15.59 23.60 -9.66
C LEU A 133 -14.29 22.81 -9.50
N LYS A 134 -14.12 22.20 -8.33
CA LYS A 134 -12.99 21.31 -8.03
C LYS A 134 -13.23 19.92 -8.64
N THR A 135 -12.24 19.40 -9.33
CA THR A 135 -12.19 18.00 -9.78
C THR A 135 -12.10 17.04 -8.60
N LEU A 136 -12.47 15.77 -8.79
CA LEU A 136 -12.32 14.75 -7.75
C LEU A 136 -10.88 14.67 -7.21
N TRP A 137 -9.88 14.83 -8.07
CA TRP A 137 -8.46 14.86 -7.69
C TRP A 137 -8.05 16.05 -6.83
N GLU A 138 -8.78 17.15 -6.88
CA GLU A 138 -8.55 18.33 -6.04
C GLU A 138 -9.30 18.22 -4.71
N THR A 139 -10.34 17.39 -4.65
CA THR A 139 -11.12 17.17 -3.43
C THR A 139 -10.51 16.10 -2.52
N VAL A 140 -9.79 15.12 -3.07
CA VAL A 140 -9.23 14.00 -2.31
C VAL A 140 -7.71 14.13 -2.27
N GLU A 141 -7.14 14.16 -1.07
CA GLU A 141 -5.70 13.97 -0.92
C GLU A 141 -5.39 12.49 -1.18
N SER A 142 -4.50 12.21 -2.13
CA SER A 142 -4.23 10.84 -2.58
C SER A 142 -2.78 10.43 -2.44
N THR A 143 -1.87 11.35 -2.11
CA THR A 143 -0.43 11.09 -2.03
C THR A 143 0.17 11.82 -0.83
N VAL A 144 1.29 11.30 -0.34
CA VAL A 144 2.13 11.92 0.69
C VAL A 144 3.35 12.64 0.11
N LEU A 145 3.49 12.64 -1.22
CA LEU A 145 4.65 13.20 -1.92
C LEU A 145 4.39 14.65 -2.32
N SER A 146 5.46 15.44 -2.39
CA SER A 146 5.39 16.87 -2.71
C SER A 146 5.05 17.18 -4.17
N HIS A 147 5.16 16.20 -5.07
CA HIS A 147 4.80 16.35 -6.49
C HIS A 147 3.64 15.42 -6.88
N ARG A 148 2.77 15.93 -7.75
CA ARG A 148 1.66 15.16 -8.34
C ARG A 148 2.09 14.34 -9.56
N GLU A 149 3.09 14.81 -10.31
CA GLU A 149 3.62 14.06 -11.45
C GLU A 149 4.18 12.73 -10.98
N ASN A 150 3.66 11.63 -11.53
CA ASN A 150 4.06 10.28 -11.14
C ASN A 150 3.92 10.05 -9.60
N ALA A 151 2.88 10.61 -8.97
CA ALA A 151 2.64 10.40 -7.54
C ALA A 151 2.22 8.95 -7.23
N LEU A 152 2.56 8.49 -6.01
CA LEU A 152 1.98 7.27 -5.45
C LEU A 152 0.61 7.57 -4.87
N LEU A 153 -0.40 6.93 -5.42
CA LEU A 153 -1.78 7.05 -4.96
C LEU A 153 -2.04 6.07 -3.82
N PHE A 154 -2.69 6.55 -2.77
CA PHE A 154 -3.06 5.82 -1.55
C PHE A 154 -1.98 4.84 -1.08
N PRO A 155 -0.82 5.36 -0.60
CA PRO A 155 0.23 4.52 -0.05
C PRO A 155 -0.31 3.56 1.00
N PHE A 156 0.04 2.28 0.87
CA PHE A 156 -0.48 1.20 1.73
C PHE A 156 0.63 0.40 2.41
N LEU A 157 1.89 0.55 2.01
CA LEU A 157 3.03 -0.11 2.63
C LEU A 157 4.23 0.84 2.72
N VAL A 158 4.87 0.88 3.90
CA VAL A 158 6.11 1.63 4.15
C VAL A 158 7.20 0.69 4.64
N ILE A 159 8.45 0.95 4.25
CA ILE A 159 9.62 0.16 4.61
C ILE A 159 10.67 1.05 5.24
N GLU A 160 11.24 0.58 6.36
CA GLU A 160 12.43 1.15 6.99
C GLU A 160 13.50 0.08 7.19
N ALA A 161 14.74 0.48 6.97
CA ALA A 161 15.89 -0.39 6.89
C ALA A 161 17.05 0.20 7.69
N LYS A 162 17.51 -0.53 8.71
CA LYS A 162 18.79 -0.22 9.37
C LYS A 162 19.83 -1.29 9.05
N SER A 163 21.09 -0.91 9.16
CA SER A 163 22.16 -1.90 9.18
C SER A 163 22.07 -2.75 10.46
N ARG A 164 22.69 -3.94 10.45
CA ARG A 164 22.72 -4.84 11.62
C ARG A 164 23.22 -4.16 12.89
N ASN A 165 24.20 -3.26 12.74
CA ASN A 165 24.79 -2.47 13.83
C ASN A 165 24.18 -1.06 13.93
N GLY A 166 23.09 -0.80 13.21
CA GLY A 166 22.39 0.48 13.20
C GLY A 166 21.39 0.61 14.36
N GLY A 167 20.57 1.66 14.28
CA GLY A 167 19.52 1.97 15.26
C GLY A 167 18.55 0.82 15.52
N SER A 168 17.86 0.86 16.66
CA SER A 168 16.85 -0.13 17.04
C SER A 168 15.59 -0.04 16.16
N PHE A 169 14.72 -1.04 16.26
CA PHE A 169 13.38 -0.96 15.66
C PHE A 169 12.58 0.22 16.21
N ASP A 170 12.73 0.56 17.50
CA ASP A 170 12.08 1.75 18.07
C ASP A 170 12.53 3.04 17.39
N ALA A 171 13.80 3.13 16.99
CA ALA A 171 14.28 4.27 16.22
C ALA A 171 13.62 4.34 14.83
N CYS A 172 13.35 3.20 14.20
CA CYS A 172 12.60 3.12 12.94
C CYS A 172 11.14 3.58 13.15
N ASN A 173 10.50 3.10 14.21
CA ASN A 173 9.13 3.47 14.57
C ASN A 173 9.01 4.98 14.79
N VAL A 174 9.91 5.58 15.57
CA VAL A 174 9.93 7.03 15.83
C VAL A 174 10.15 7.83 14.54
N GLN A 175 11.01 7.36 13.64
CA GLN A 175 11.26 8.00 12.35
C GLN A 175 10.02 7.99 11.44
N THR A 176 9.22 6.92 11.52
CA THR A 176 8.19 6.58 10.52
C THR A 176 6.78 6.82 11.02
N ALA A 177 6.58 7.06 12.32
CA ALA A 177 5.27 7.30 12.92
C ALA A 177 4.50 8.44 12.25
N GLN A 178 5.16 9.56 11.96
CA GLN A 178 4.55 10.72 11.27
C GLN A 178 4.14 10.37 9.82
N PRO A 179 5.05 9.80 8.99
CA PRO A 179 4.68 9.20 7.71
C PRO A 179 3.45 8.28 7.75
N ILE A 180 3.45 7.31 8.68
CA ILE A 180 2.36 6.33 8.83
C ILE A 180 1.04 7.04 9.14
N LEU A 181 1.06 7.96 10.11
CA LEU A 181 -0.13 8.72 10.50
C LEU A 181 -0.71 9.52 9.33
N LYS A 182 0.14 10.17 8.53
CA LYS A 182 -0.31 10.94 7.36
C LYS A 182 -0.96 10.03 6.30
N MET A 183 -0.38 8.87 6.01
CA MET A 183 -0.96 7.90 5.07
C MET A 183 -2.30 7.35 5.57
N LEU A 184 -2.41 7.04 6.87
CA LEU A 184 -3.66 6.56 7.46
C LEU A 184 -4.76 7.64 7.40
N LYS A 185 -4.42 8.90 7.67
CA LYS A 185 -5.36 10.03 7.56
C LYS A 185 -5.86 10.24 6.13
N ILE A 186 -5.02 10.02 5.12
CA ILE A 186 -5.45 10.04 3.71
C ILE A 186 -6.54 8.99 3.45
N GLN A 187 -6.37 7.77 3.98
CA GLN A 187 -7.38 6.72 3.83
C GLN A 187 -8.66 7.01 4.63
N GLU A 188 -8.54 7.58 5.84
CA GLU A 188 -9.67 8.00 6.68
C GLU A 188 -10.50 9.11 6.02
N ASP A 189 -9.83 10.12 5.47
CA ASP A 189 -10.47 11.21 4.72
C ASP A 189 -11.20 10.68 3.47
N LEU A 190 -10.57 9.75 2.73
CA LEU A 190 -11.21 9.07 1.61
C LEU A 190 -12.48 8.33 2.05
N GLN A 191 -12.40 7.58 3.15
CA GLN A 191 -13.55 6.86 3.69
C GLN A 191 -14.68 7.84 4.09
N ALA A 192 -14.36 8.90 4.81
CA ALA A 192 -15.33 9.91 5.23
C ALA A 192 -16.01 10.59 4.02
N LYS A 193 -15.23 10.97 2.99
CA LYS A 193 -15.75 11.60 1.76
C LYS A 193 -16.56 10.65 0.90
N SER A 194 -16.24 9.36 0.90
CA SER A 194 -16.98 8.37 0.11
C SER A 194 -18.42 8.18 0.58
N GLN A 195 -18.72 8.54 1.84
CA GLN A 195 -19.98 8.23 2.52
C GLN A 195 -20.33 6.72 2.52
N MET A 196 -19.37 5.87 2.20
CA MET A 196 -19.53 4.42 2.24
C MET A 196 -19.14 3.93 3.63
N THR A 197 -20.05 3.21 4.28
CA THR A 197 -19.71 2.49 5.50
C THR A 197 -18.92 1.24 5.13
N LEU A 198 -17.69 1.13 5.63
CA LEU A 198 -16.95 -0.12 5.60
C LEU A 198 -17.58 -1.07 6.62
N GLU A 199 -18.17 -2.16 6.15
CA GLU A 199 -18.76 -3.20 7.00
C GLU A 199 -17.69 -4.00 7.77
N TYR A 200 -16.44 -3.92 7.31
CA TYR A 200 -15.29 -4.60 7.90
C TYR A 200 -14.01 -3.81 7.60
N GLY A 201 -13.15 -3.70 8.61
CA GLY A 201 -11.87 -3.00 8.51
C GLY A 201 -11.96 -1.48 8.64
N GLY A 202 -10.93 -0.81 8.14
CA GLY A 202 -10.74 0.65 8.22
C GLY A 202 -9.38 1.02 7.62
N PRO A 203 -8.92 2.27 7.80
CA PRO A 203 -7.59 2.69 7.39
C PRO A 203 -6.51 1.74 7.93
N LEU A 204 -5.74 1.17 7.02
CA LEU A 204 -4.70 0.20 7.34
C LEU A 204 -3.45 0.50 6.51
N LEU A 205 -2.30 0.47 7.18
CA LEU A 205 -1.01 0.58 6.52
C LEU A 205 -0.13 -0.57 6.97
N TRP A 206 0.46 -1.29 6.02
CA TRP A 206 1.49 -2.27 6.29
C TRP A 206 2.82 -1.58 6.54
N TYR A 207 3.57 -2.08 7.51
CA TYR A 207 4.87 -1.55 7.85
C TYR A 207 5.89 -2.67 7.97
N ILE A 208 6.90 -2.64 7.11
CA ILE A 208 8.05 -3.53 7.19
C ILE A 208 9.23 -2.76 7.78
N ALA A 209 9.76 -3.27 8.89
CA ALA A 209 11.01 -2.76 9.45
C ALA A 209 12.03 -3.89 9.49
N TYR A 210 13.27 -3.63 9.08
CA TYR A 210 14.29 -4.65 9.15
C TYR A 210 15.68 -4.12 9.55
N ARG A 211 16.45 -5.00 10.19
CA ARG A 211 17.83 -4.76 10.66
C ARG A 211 18.73 -5.90 10.20
N GLY A 212 19.35 -5.73 9.02
CA GLY A 212 20.06 -6.83 8.38
C GLY A 212 19.10 -7.96 7.98
N GLU A 213 19.31 -9.14 8.53
CA GLU A 213 18.49 -10.33 8.32
C GLU A 213 17.23 -10.40 9.20
N ASP A 214 17.12 -9.60 10.27
CA ASP A 214 15.97 -9.57 11.19
C ASP A 214 14.87 -8.65 10.65
N TRP A 215 13.74 -9.22 10.25
CA TRP A 215 12.61 -8.54 9.60
C TRP A 215 11.37 -8.60 10.48
N ARG A 216 10.58 -7.53 10.44
CA ARG A 216 9.30 -7.42 11.13
C ARG A 216 8.25 -6.87 10.18
N LEU A 217 7.08 -7.49 10.21
CA LEU A 217 5.88 -7.01 9.54
C LEU A 217 4.87 -6.59 10.60
N SER A 218 4.42 -5.34 10.50
CA SER A 218 3.43 -4.76 11.39
C SER A 218 2.24 -4.24 10.60
N ALA A 219 1.08 -4.25 11.24
CA ALA A 219 -0.10 -3.52 10.81
C ALA A 219 -0.21 -2.23 11.61
N CYS A 220 -0.45 -1.13 10.90
CA CYS A 220 -0.66 0.18 11.49
C CYS A 220 -2.08 0.64 11.22
N TYR A 221 -2.77 1.13 12.25
CA TYR A 221 -4.14 1.63 12.14
C TYR A 221 -4.38 2.78 13.12
N ILE A 222 -5.45 3.54 12.89
CA ILE A 222 -5.88 4.59 13.82
C ILE A 222 -6.83 3.98 14.84
N SER A 223 -6.56 4.18 16.12
CA SER A 223 -7.51 3.88 17.19
C SER A 223 -7.96 5.15 17.87
N GLU A 224 -9.26 5.23 18.16
CA GLU A 224 -9.80 6.30 18.99
C GLU A 224 -9.73 5.84 20.45
N LYS A 225 -8.78 6.42 21.21
CA LYS A 225 -8.65 6.17 22.65
C LYS A 225 -8.80 7.49 23.37
N SER A 226 -9.80 7.60 24.23
CA SER A 226 -10.05 8.80 25.05
C SER A 226 -10.23 10.10 24.25
N GLY A 227 -10.76 10.01 23.02
CA GLY A 227 -10.94 11.16 22.12
C GLY A 227 -9.69 11.60 21.36
N GLU A 228 -8.56 10.90 21.52
CA GLU A 228 -7.36 11.11 20.72
C GLU A 228 -7.25 10.03 19.63
N HIS A 229 -6.92 10.46 18.39
CA HIS A 229 -6.61 9.57 17.27
C HIS A 229 -5.15 9.14 17.39
N LEU A 230 -4.92 7.94 17.93
CA LEU A 230 -3.59 7.38 18.12
C LEU A 230 -3.27 6.39 17.00
N CYS A 231 -2.08 6.55 16.42
CA CYS A 231 -1.51 5.55 15.52
C CYS A 231 -1.02 4.36 16.34
N GLU A 232 -1.66 3.21 16.16
CA GLU A 232 -1.24 1.94 16.74
C GLU A 232 -0.38 1.18 15.73
N VAL A 233 0.70 0.56 16.22
CA VAL A 233 1.58 -0.30 15.42
C VAL A 233 1.62 -1.67 16.08
N VAL A 234 1.01 -2.66 15.44
CA VAL A 234 0.94 -4.03 15.95
C VAL A 234 1.87 -4.92 15.14
N ASN A 235 2.87 -5.49 15.81
CA ASN A 235 3.76 -6.47 15.19
C ASN A 235 2.98 -7.78 14.97
N LEU A 236 2.87 -8.20 13.71
CA LEU A 236 2.12 -9.40 13.32
C LEU A 236 3.05 -10.58 13.02
N TRP A 237 4.27 -10.29 12.56
CA TRP A 237 5.23 -11.32 12.21
C TRP A 237 6.66 -10.78 12.37
N SER A 238 7.57 -11.66 12.79
CA SER A 238 9.00 -11.39 12.79
C SER A 238 9.77 -12.66 12.46
N GLY A 239 10.82 -12.54 11.65
CA GLY A 239 11.63 -13.68 11.24
C GLY A 239 13.00 -13.26 10.72
N GLN A 240 13.88 -14.24 10.54
CA GLN A 240 15.23 -14.00 10.00
C GLN A 240 15.31 -14.49 8.55
N LEU A 241 15.61 -13.61 7.59
CA LEU A 241 15.60 -13.99 6.16
C LEU A 241 16.79 -14.85 5.70
N ASN A 242 17.72 -15.17 6.60
CA ASN A 242 18.72 -16.22 6.36
C ASN A 242 18.20 -17.62 6.71
N ASP A 243 17.01 -17.72 7.31
CA ASP A 243 16.28 -18.95 7.57
C ASP A 243 15.24 -19.20 6.46
N GLY A 244 15.19 -20.44 5.95
CA GLY A 244 14.35 -20.81 4.81
C GLY A 244 12.86 -20.75 5.13
N ASP A 245 12.48 -21.14 6.35
CA ASP A 245 11.08 -21.15 6.79
C ASP A 245 10.58 -19.71 6.96
N SER A 246 11.34 -18.86 7.66
CA SER A 246 11.05 -17.43 7.82
C SER A 246 10.94 -16.71 6.47
N ALA A 247 11.82 -17.02 5.52
CA ALA A 247 11.76 -16.45 4.18
C ALA A 247 10.50 -16.89 3.41
N LEU A 248 10.12 -18.16 3.50
CA LEU A 248 8.91 -18.69 2.89
C LEU A 248 7.66 -18.07 3.50
N GLU A 249 7.59 -17.97 4.84
CA GLU A 249 6.48 -17.32 5.56
C GLU A 249 6.27 -15.89 5.08
N LEU A 250 7.33 -15.09 4.98
CA LEU A 250 7.21 -13.71 4.51
C LEU A 250 6.68 -13.66 3.06
N LEU A 251 7.16 -14.54 2.18
CA LEU A 251 6.67 -14.60 0.80
C LEU A 251 5.19 -14.98 0.72
N LEU A 252 4.74 -15.92 1.56
CA LEU A 252 3.34 -16.30 1.65
C LEU A 252 2.44 -15.19 2.23
N ILE A 253 2.97 -14.33 3.10
CA ILE A 253 2.25 -13.18 3.64
C ILE A 253 2.12 -12.06 2.60
N VAL A 254 3.12 -11.88 1.75
CA VAL A 254 3.13 -10.83 0.71
C VAL A 254 2.22 -11.18 -0.47
N ASP A 255 2.07 -12.46 -0.82
CA ASP A 255 1.16 -12.96 -1.86
C ASP A 255 -0.33 -12.81 -1.49
#